data_AF-A0A0M1JRN9-F1
#
_entry.id   AF-A0A0M1JRN9-F1
#
_cell.length_a   1.000
_cell.length_b   1.000
_cell.length_c   1.000
_cell.angle_alpha   90.00
_cell.angle_beta   90.00
_cell.angle_gamma   90.00
#
_symmetry.space_group_name_H-M   'P 1'
#
loop_
_entity.id
_entity.type
_entity.pdbx_description
1 polymer ?
#
loop_
_entity_poly.entity_id
_entity_poly.type
_entity_poly.pdbx_seq_one_letter_code
_entity_poly.pdbx_strand_id
1 'polypeptide(L)'
;MKPYSVDLRQKIIDIYAEGNVSQRQLARQFRVALSFIQKLIKQYKETGNIAPKVRRKQTPTKLTDEQLQVLKKLVAETPEATLQELKEKLAAIAGVTISISTVHRMLRRLDLCTQKNGK
;
A
#
# COMPACT_ATOMS: atom_id res chain seq x y z
N MET A 1 -0.71 7.42 10.62
CA MET A 1 -1.77 7.79 11.59
C MET A 1 -2.51 6.53 11.99
N LYS A 2 -2.62 6.23 13.29
CA LYS A 2 -3.33 5.03 13.77
C LYS A 2 -4.85 5.26 13.63
N PRO A 3 -5.63 4.27 13.18
CA PRO A 3 -7.08 4.39 13.16
C PRO A 3 -7.63 4.46 14.59
N TYR A 4 -8.74 5.19 14.79
CA TYR A 4 -9.53 5.08 16.01
C TYR A 4 -9.99 3.63 16.21
N SER A 5 -10.09 3.22 17.48
CA SER A 5 -10.54 1.88 17.89
C SER A 5 -11.92 1.56 17.31
N VAL A 6 -12.19 0.27 17.12
CA VAL A 6 -13.48 -0.21 16.62
C VAL A 6 -14.58 0.15 17.62
N ASP A 7 -14.30 0.08 18.92
CA ASP A 7 -15.27 0.41 19.98
C ASP A 7 -15.76 1.85 19.91
N LEU A 8 -14.85 2.82 19.64
CA LEU A 8 -15.24 4.21 19.48
C LEU A 8 -16.17 4.39 18.26
N ARG A 9 -15.86 3.69 17.17
CA ARG A 9 -16.65 3.75 15.93
C ARG A 9 -18.03 3.12 16.11
N GLN A 10 -18.11 2.00 16.82
CA GLN A 10 -19.38 1.33 17.13
C GLN A 10 -20.27 2.26 17.94
N LYS A 11 -19.77 2.82 19.06
CA LYS A 11 -20.54 3.76 19.89
C LYS A 11 -21.05 4.97 19.12
N ILE A 12 -20.26 5.52 18.19
CA ILE A 12 -20.70 6.64 17.35
C ILE A 12 -21.86 6.23 16.43
N ILE A 13 -21.80 5.02 15.87
CA ILE A 13 -22.84 4.51 14.97
C ILE A 13 -24.11 4.13 15.73
N ASP A 14 -23.99 3.57 16.93
CA ASP A 14 -25.15 3.22 17.77
C ASP A 14 -25.97 4.48 18.10
N ILE A 15 -25.30 5.53 18.60
CA ILE A 15 -25.94 6.82 18.90
C ILE A 15 -26.49 7.50 17.63
N TYR A 16 -25.81 7.32 16.48
CA TYR A 16 -26.32 7.82 15.21
C TYR A 16 -27.58 7.07 14.74
N ALA A 17 -27.65 5.75 14.97
CA ALA A 17 -28.78 4.91 14.60
C ALA A 17 -30.02 5.20 15.45
N GLU A 18 -29.84 5.62 16.70
CA GLU A 18 -30.92 6.10 17.58
C GLU A 18 -31.58 7.41 17.09
N GLY A 19 -30.98 8.12 16.13
CA GLY A 19 -31.58 9.28 15.46
C GLY A 19 -31.63 10.57 16.29
N ASN A 20 -31.14 10.54 17.54
CA ASN A 20 -31.32 11.64 18.50
C ASN A 20 -30.28 12.77 18.40
N VAL A 21 -29.24 12.63 17.56
CA VAL A 21 -28.06 13.52 17.64
C VAL A 21 -27.54 13.92 16.26
N SER A 22 -27.24 15.21 16.08
CA SER A 22 -26.60 15.70 14.86
C SER A 22 -25.12 15.28 14.77
N GLN A 23 -24.59 15.15 13.56
CA GLN A 23 -23.18 14.81 13.33
C GLN A 23 -22.19 15.79 13.98
N ARG A 24 -22.58 17.08 14.08
CA ARG A 24 -21.78 18.11 14.76
C ARG A 24 -21.75 17.92 16.28
N GLN A 25 -22.87 17.54 16.88
CA GLN A 25 -22.94 17.23 18.30
C GLN A 25 -22.16 15.96 18.62
N LEU A 26 -22.27 14.91 17.80
CA LEU A 26 -21.46 13.69 17.93
C LEU A 26 -19.95 14.00 17.90
N ALA A 27 -19.51 14.84 16.97
CA ALA A 27 -18.11 15.26 16.88
C ALA A 27 -17.63 15.92 18.18
N ARG A 28 -18.45 16.81 18.78
CA ARG A 28 -18.15 17.46 20.06
C ARG A 28 -18.14 16.48 21.23
N GLN A 29 -19.14 15.61 21.33
CA GLN A 29 -19.29 14.62 22.41
C GLN A 29 -18.11 13.64 22.45
N PHE A 30 -17.71 13.13 21.29
CA PHE A 30 -16.59 12.20 21.16
C PHE A 30 -15.22 12.89 21.01
N ARG A 31 -15.18 14.23 21.00
CA ARG A 31 -13.96 15.04 20.79
C ARG A 31 -13.18 14.63 19.54
N VAL A 32 -13.89 14.31 18.46
CA VAL A 32 -13.34 13.91 17.16
C VAL A 32 -13.67 14.95 16.10
N ALA A 33 -12.88 14.96 15.02
CA ALA A 33 -13.15 15.84 13.89
C ALA A 33 -14.50 15.49 13.21
N LEU A 34 -15.24 16.52 12.79
CA LEU A 34 -16.49 16.34 12.01
C LEU A 34 -16.29 15.46 10.77
N SER A 35 -15.16 15.67 10.08
CA SER A 35 -14.80 14.91 8.88
C SER A 35 -14.63 13.41 9.15
N PHE A 36 -14.27 13.02 10.38
CA PHE A 36 -14.21 11.61 10.78
C PHE A 36 -15.61 11.02 10.93
N ILE A 37 -16.52 11.72 11.63
CA ILE A 37 -17.93 11.31 11.78
C ILE A 37 -18.58 11.14 10.40
N GLN A 38 -18.43 12.13 9.52
CA GLN A 38 -18.99 12.08 8.17
C GLN A 38 -18.48 10.87 7.36
N LYS A 39 -17.17 10.62 7.41
CA LYS A 39 -16.57 9.46 6.73
C LYS A 39 -17.06 8.13 7.31
N LEU A 40 -17.19 8.05 8.64
CA LEU A 40 -17.65 6.84 9.32
C LEU A 40 -19.10 6.53 8.96
N ILE A 41 -19.99 7.52 9.02
CA ILE A 41 -21.41 7.37 8.65
C ILE A 41 -21.55 7.01 7.17
N LYS A 42 -20.80 7.68 6.29
CA LYS A 42 -20.78 7.34 4.86
C LYS A 42 -20.36 5.89 4.64
N GLN A 43 -19.28 5.44 5.27
CA GLN A 43 -18.82 4.06 5.18
C GLN A 43 -19.88 3.07 5.71
N TYR A 44 -20.52 3.38 6.85
CA TYR A 44 -21.58 2.55 7.41
C TYR A 44 -22.78 2.43 6.45
N LYS A 45 -23.22 3.53 5.83
CA LYS A 45 -24.31 3.52 4.85
C LYS A 45 -23.98 2.75 3.57
N GLU A 46 -22.74 2.85 3.09
CA GLU A 46 -22.33 2.21 1.83
C GLU A 46 -22.02 0.71 1.99
N THR A 47 -21.47 0.30 3.13
CA THR A 47 -20.89 -1.05 3.29
C THR A 47 -21.45 -1.83 4.49
N GLY A 48 -22.21 -1.19 5.38
CA GLY A 48 -22.60 -1.77 6.67
C GLY A 48 -21.44 -2.00 7.63
N ASN A 49 -20.20 -1.67 7.23
CA ASN A 49 -18.99 -2.02 7.97
C ASN A 49 -18.36 -0.79 8.62
N ILE A 50 -18.09 -0.88 9.93
CA ILE A 50 -17.46 0.18 10.73
C ILE A 50 -15.94 0.01 10.88
N ALA A 51 -15.40 -1.15 10.50
CA ALA A 51 -13.99 -1.46 10.67
C ALA A 51 -13.10 -0.49 9.88
N PRO A 52 -11.90 -0.14 10.40
CA PRO A 52 -10.93 0.62 9.65
C PRO A 52 -10.58 -0.09 8.35
N LYS A 53 -10.58 0.66 7.23
CA LYS A 53 -10.05 0.17 5.96
C LYS A 53 -8.57 -0.15 6.14
N VAL A 54 -8.26 -1.43 6.25
CA VAL A 54 -6.89 -1.92 6.26
C VAL A 54 -6.38 -1.80 4.83
N ARG A 55 -5.38 -0.93 4.59
CA ARG A 55 -4.62 -0.96 3.33
C ARG A 55 -3.80 -2.25 3.31
N ARG A 56 -4.41 -3.36 2.89
CA ARG A 56 -3.75 -4.68 2.80
C ARG A 56 -2.85 -4.79 1.57
N LYS A 57 -3.15 -4.06 0.49
CA LYS A 57 -2.38 -4.14 -0.74
C LYS A 57 -1.53 -2.89 -0.91
N GLN A 58 -0.21 -3.09 -0.85
CA GLN A 58 0.76 -2.18 -1.44
C GLN A 58 0.47 -2.13 -2.95
N THR A 59 0.62 -0.95 -3.58
CA THR A 59 0.44 -0.78 -5.02
C THR A 59 1.19 -1.91 -5.75
N PRO A 60 0.52 -2.62 -6.68
CA PRO A 60 1.17 -3.72 -7.40
C PRO A 60 2.43 -3.18 -8.08
N THR A 61 3.49 -3.99 -8.05
CA THR A 61 4.74 -3.63 -8.70
C THR A 61 4.55 -3.49 -10.19
N LYS A 62 5.32 -2.59 -10.80
CA LYS A 62 5.30 -2.40 -12.26
C LYS A 62 5.76 -3.63 -13.04
N LEU A 63 6.40 -4.60 -12.39
CA LEU A 63 6.77 -5.87 -12.98
C LEU A 63 5.72 -6.93 -12.66
N THR A 64 5.35 -7.69 -13.67
CA THR A 64 4.61 -8.95 -13.53
C THR A 64 5.50 -10.04 -12.92
N ASP A 65 4.88 -11.10 -12.40
CA ASP A 65 5.60 -12.22 -11.79
C ASP A 65 6.59 -12.88 -12.77
N GLU A 66 6.24 -12.97 -14.05
CA GLU A 66 7.12 -13.49 -15.11
C GLU A 66 8.41 -12.67 -15.23
N GLN A 67 8.30 -11.35 -15.21
CA GLN A 67 9.45 -10.44 -15.32
C GLN A 67 10.32 -10.48 -14.07
N LEU A 68 9.73 -10.73 -12.91
CA LEU A 68 10.47 -10.99 -11.67
C LEU A 68 11.27 -12.29 -11.74
N GLN A 69 10.71 -13.35 -12.35
CA GLN A 69 11.45 -14.60 -12.55
C GLN A 69 12.62 -14.42 -13.52
N VAL A 70 12.43 -13.67 -14.61
CA VAL A 70 13.52 -13.32 -15.54
C VAL A 70 14.62 -12.56 -14.82
N LEU A 71 14.27 -11.54 -14.02
CA LEU A 71 15.24 -10.79 -13.23
C LEU A 71 16.01 -11.71 -12.26
N LYS A 72 15.33 -12.64 -11.59
CA LYS A 72 15.97 -13.60 -10.68
C LYS A 72 16.98 -14.50 -11.39
N LYS A 73 16.64 -15.00 -12.58
CA LYS A 73 17.55 -15.81 -13.41
C LYS A 73 18.77 -14.99 -13.85
N LEU A 74 18.57 -13.78 -14.33
CA LEU A 74 19.66 -12.88 -14.76
C LEU A 74 20.65 -12.59 -13.64
N VAL A 75 20.18 -12.39 -12.41
CA VAL A 75 21.03 -12.15 -11.25
C VAL A 75 21.79 -13.42 -10.84
N ALA A 76 21.15 -14.59 -10.94
CA ALA A 76 21.82 -15.87 -10.65
C ALA A 76 22.90 -16.21 -11.69
N GLU A 77 22.65 -15.93 -12.96
CA GLU A 77 23.60 -16.15 -14.06
C GLU A 77 24.73 -15.11 -14.06
N THR A 78 24.44 -13.87 -13.65
CA THR A 78 25.41 -12.77 -13.63
C THR A 78 25.41 -12.00 -12.31
N PRO A 79 25.99 -12.57 -11.23
CA PRO A 79 25.97 -11.96 -9.89
C PRO A 79 26.78 -10.67 -9.79
N GLU A 80 27.72 -10.44 -10.71
CA GLU A 80 28.55 -9.23 -10.80
C GLU A 80 27.93 -8.13 -11.66
N ALA A 81 26.80 -8.37 -12.32
CA ALA A 81 26.20 -7.41 -13.26
C ALA A 81 25.77 -6.13 -12.54
N THR A 82 26.07 -4.99 -13.16
CA THR A 82 25.64 -3.69 -12.65
C THR A 82 24.14 -3.50 -12.81
N LEU A 83 23.54 -2.60 -12.02
CA LEU A 83 22.10 -2.30 -12.11
C LEU A 83 21.68 -1.80 -13.51
N GLN A 84 22.60 -1.16 -14.23
CA GLN A 84 22.37 -0.68 -15.59
C GLN A 84 22.32 -1.85 -16.58
N GLU A 85 23.26 -2.79 -16.50
CA GLU A 85 23.25 -4.00 -17.31
C GLU A 85 22.00 -4.84 -17.04
N LEU A 86 21.58 -4.99 -15.78
CA LEU A 86 20.36 -5.71 -15.44
C LEU A 86 19.11 -5.04 -16.05
N LYS A 87 19.07 -3.70 -16.09
CA LYS A 87 18.01 -2.96 -16.77
C LYS A 87 18.01 -3.23 -18.28
N GLU A 88 19.17 -3.16 -18.93
CA GLU A 88 19.31 -3.37 -20.36
C GLU A 88 18.95 -4.81 -20.76
N LYS A 89 19.44 -5.80 -20.02
CA LYS A 89 19.09 -7.21 -20.21
C LYS A 89 17.60 -7.47 -19.99
N LEU A 90 16.99 -6.84 -18.98
CA LEU A 90 15.55 -6.97 -18.73
C LEU A 90 14.73 -6.33 -19.86
N ALA A 91 15.16 -5.18 -20.39
CA ALA A 91 14.53 -4.56 -21.55
C ALA A 91 14.67 -5.43 -22.81
N ALA A 92 15.82 -6.08 -23.01
CA ALA A 92 16.05 -6.97 -24.15
C ALA A 92 15.21 -8.25 -24.11
N ILE A 93 15.05 -8.87 -22.93
CA ILE A 93 14.35 -10.16 -22.78
C ILE A 93 12.85 -9.97 -22.58
N ALA A 94 12.45 -9.05 -21.70
CA ALA A 94 11.05 -8.85 -21.31
C ALA A 94 10.38 -7.68 -22.04
N GLY A 95 11.11 -6.89 -22.81
CA GLY A 95 10.57 -5.73 -23.53
C GLY A 95 10.13 -4.57 -22.62
N VAL A 96 10.51 -4.58 -21.33
CA VAL A 96 10.07 -3.58 -20.35
C VAL A 96 11.19 -2.66 -19.93
N THR A 97 11.00 -1.37 -20.23
CA THR A 97 11.91 -0.30 -19.79
C THR A 97 11.49 0.21 -18.42
N ILE A 98 12.21 -0.23 -17.38
CA ILE A 98 12.06 0.26 -16.01
C ILE A 98 13.23 1.16 -15.58
N SER A 99 13.02 2.00 -14.56
CA SER A 99 14.09 2.80 -13.98
C SER A 99 15.04 1.95 -13.14
N ILE A 100 16.30 2.39 -13.03
CA ILE A 100 17.33 1.76 -12.18
C ILE A 100 16.83 1.61 -10.73
N SER A 101 16.14 2.63 -10.21
CA SER A 101 15.54 2.60 -8.88
C SER A 101 14.47 1.51 -8.71
N THR A 102 13.76 1.15 -9.80
CA THR A 102 12.78 0.06 -9.79
C THR A 102 13.50 -1.29 -9.74
N VAL A 103 14.54 -1.48 -10.57
CA VAL A 103 15.40 -2.68 -10.53
C VAL A 103 15.96 -2.89 -9.13
N HIS A 104 16.60 -1.87 -8.54
CA HIS A 104 17.14 -1.95 -7.19
C HIS A 104 16.07 -2.30 -6.14
N ARG A 105 14.88 -1.68 -6.21
CA ARG A 105 13.78 -2.02 -5.30
C ARG A 105 13.34 -3.48 -5.45
N MET A 106 13.32 -4.02 -6.67
CA MET A 106 12.94 -5.41 -6.90
C MET A 106 14.01 -6.37 -6.37
N LEU A 107 15.29 -6.08 -6.59
CA LEU A 107 16.40 -6.87 -6.03
C LEU A 107 16.36 -6.90 -4.50
N ARG A 108 16.08 -5.76 -3.86
CA ARG A 108 15.86 -5.69 -2.41
C ARG A 108 14.67 -6.52 -1.93
N ARG A 109 13.59 -6.61 -2.71
CA ARG A 109 12.42 -7.43 -2.36
C ARG A 109 12.69 -8.93 -2.52
N LEU A 110 13.65 -9.28 -3.38
CA LEU A 110 14.06 -10.66 -3.62
C LEU A 110 15.21 -11.10 -2.68
N ASP A 111 15.67 -10.22 -1.77
CA ASP A 111 16.85 -10.41 -0.93
C ASP A 111 18.15 -10.72 -1.71
N LEU A 112 18.19 -10.36 -3.00
CA LEU A 112 19.32 -10.63 -3.92
C LEU A 112 20.31 -9.45 -4.00
N CYS A 113 20.35 -8.58 -2.99
CA CYS A 113 21.22 -7.42 -3.05
C CYS A 113 22.70 -7.79 -2.93
N THR A 114 23.39 -7.88 -4.07
CA THR A 114 24.83 -7.69 -4.14
C THR A 114 25.12 -6.19 -3.94
N GLN A 115 25.73 -5.84 -2.80
CA GLN A 115 26.28 -4.52 -2.59
C GLN A 115 27.45 -4.30 -3.55
N LYS A 116 27.22 -3.59 -4.66
CA LYS A 116 28.30 -2.87 -5.35
C LYS A 116 27.78 -1.48 -5.69
N ASN A 117 28.15 -0.54 -4.82
CA ASN A 117 27.97 0.89 -5.02
C ASN A 117 28.82 1.29 -6.25
N GLY A 118 28.17 1.78 -7.31
CA GLY A 118 28.85 2.47 -8.39
C GLY A 118 29.36 3.81 -7.88
N LYS A 119 30.67 4.02 -7.99
CA LYS A 119 31.35 5.31 -7.88
C LYS A 119 30.85 6.29 -8.94
#